data_AF-A0A7G8EF68-F1
#
_entry.id   AF-A0A7G8EF68-F1
#
_cell.length_a   1.000
_cell.length_b   1.000
_cell.length_c   1.000
_cell.angle_alpha   90.00
_cell.angle_beta   90.00
_cell.angle_gamma   90.00
#
_symmetry.space_group_name_H-M   'P 1'
#
loop_
_entity.id
_entity.type
_entity.pdbx_description
1 polymer ?
#
loop_
_entity_poly.entity_id
_entity_poly.type
_entity_poly.pdbx_seq_one_letter_code
_entity_poly.pdbx_strand_id
1 'polypeptide(L)'
;MFHALMASVTVPSSTAAPADRKRGLVSALVAVAGVTALVMLVWLFGVNRLDPYSKATLSLSGEVSHGGQLFRINCAGCHGIAGQGLVGPNLQGVSAKRSDRSIIHQIVSGETPPMPRFEIEPQGMADLLSYLKTVT
;
A
#
# COMPACT_ATOMS: atom_id res chain seq x y z
N MET A 1 -66.03 61.39 -27.02
CA MET A 1 -64.67 61.00 -27.41
C MET A 1 -63.70 61.41 -26.31
N PHE A 2 -63.40 60.56 -25.33
CA PHE A 2 -62.22 60.72 -24.47
C PHE A 2 -61.73 59.32 -24.07
N HIS A 3 -60.44 59.09 -24.32
CA HIS A 3 -59.77 57.79 -24.32
C HIS A 3 -59.48 57.30 -22.90
N ALA A 4 -59.61 55.98 -22.70
CA ALA A 4 -59.14 55.25 -21.53
C ALA A 4 -57.61 55.12 -21.56
N LEU A 5 -56.93 55.43 -20.46
CA LEU A 5 -55.55 55.03 -20.21
C LEU A 5 -55.52 53.94 -19.13
N MET A 6 -55.23 52.71 -19.56
CA MET A 6 -54.87 51.58 -18.72
C MET A 6 -53.35 51.65 -18.47
N ALA A 7 -52.93 51.88 -17.22
CA ALA A 7 -51.53 51.74 -16.80
C ALA A 7 -51.34 50.38 -16.13
N SER A 8 -50.55 49.54 -16.77
CA SER A 8 -50.28 48.15 -16.44
C SER A 8 -49.47 47.99 -15.14
N VAL A 9 -49.98 47.18 -14.23
CA VAL A 9 -49.24 46.68 -13.06
C VAL A 9 -48.29 45.58 -13.53
N THR A 10 -46.98 45.74 -13.34
CA THR A 10 -45.98 44.69 -13.58
C THR A 10 -45.72 43.92 -12.28
N VAL A 11 -46.20 42.66 -12.22
CA VAL A 11 -45.82 41.70 -11.18
C VAL A 11 -44.55 40.97 -11.61
N PRO A 12 -43.49 40.86 -10.79
CA PRO A 12 -42.37 40.00 -11.12
C PRO A 12 -42.76 38.54 -10.85
N SER A 13 -42.85 37.75 -11.91
CA SER A 13 -43.04 36.30 -11.84
C SER A 13 -41.71 35.65 -11.43
N SER A 14 -41.55 35.33 -10.14
CA SER A 14 -40.38 34.63 -9.63
C SER A 14 -40.67 33.13 -9.53
N THR A 15 -40.55 32.44 -10.66
CA THR A 15 -40.59 30.97 -10.76
C THR A 15 -39.36 30.43 -11.50
N ALA A 16 -38.19 30.60 -10.90
CA ALA A 16 -37.02 29.78 -11.16
C ALA A 16 -36.78 28.87 -9.96
N ALA A 17 -36.49 27.57 -10.03
CA ALA A 17 -36.61 26.55 -11.06
C ALA A 17 -36.47 25.21 -10.32
N PRO A 18 -37.41 24.24 -10.41
CA PRO A 18 -37.24 22.91 -9.81
C PRO A 18 -36.19 22.04 -10.54
N ALA A 19 -35.67 22.51 -11.68
CA ALA A 19 -34.70 21.80 -12.52
C ALA A 19 -33.25 21.88 -12.00
N ASP A 20 -32.84 22.98 -11.36
CA ASP A 20 -31.45 23.16 -10.90
C ASP A 20 -31.09 22.26 -9.71
N ARG A 21 -32.03 22.03 -8.79
CA ARG A 21 -31.82 21.17 -7.63
C ARG A 21 -31.57 19.71 -8.01
N LYS A 22 -32.21 19.23 -9.09
CA LYS A 22 -32.02 17.87 -9.62
C LYS A 22 -30.65 17.71 -10.29
N ARG A 23 -30.16 18.74 -10.98
CA ARG A 23 -28.82 18.74 -11.60
C ARG A 23 -27.68 18.80 -10.57
N GLY A 24 -27.87 19.58 -9.50
CA GLY A 24 -26.96 19.61 -8.34
C GLY A 24 -26.93 18.28 -7.58
N LEU A 25 -28.08 17.63 -7.41
CA LEU A 25 -28.16 16.33 -6.73
C LEU A 25 -27.52 15.20 -7.57
N VAL A 26 -27.74 15.19 -8.90
CA VAL A 26 -27.13 14.19 -9.79
C VAL A 26 -25.60 14.34 -9.83
N SER A 27 -25.07 15.57 -9.92
CA SER A 27 -23.62 15.80 -9.89
C SER A 27 -23.00 15.40 -8.55
N ALA A 28 -23.66 15.67 -7.43
CA ALA A 28 -23.22 15.21 -6.11
C ALA A 28 -23.20 13.67 -6.00
N LEU A 29 -24.24 12.98 -6.48
CA LEU A 29 -24.29 11.51 -6.46
C LEU A 29 -23.21 10.87 -7.33
N VAL A 30 -22.95 11.42 -8.52
CA VAL A 30 -21.88 10.95 -9.42
C VAL A 30 -20.51 11.15 -8.79
N ALA A 31 -20.27 12.30 -8.15
CA ALA A 31 -19.02 12.57 -7.45
C ALA A 31 -18.79 11.57 -6.30
N VAL A 32 -19.83 11.31 -5.49
CA VAL A 32 -19.77 10.32 -4.40
C VAL A 32 -19.49 8.93 -4.94
N ALA A 33 -20.19 8.49 -5.99
CA ALA A 33 -19.96 7.19 -6.61
C ALA A 33 -18.54 7.04 -7.21
N GLY A 34 -18.00 8.11 -7.79
CA GLY A 34 -16.61 8.14 -8.27
C GLY A 34 -15.59 8.00 -7.13
N VAL A 35 -15.80 8.73 -6.03
CA VAL A 35 -14.92 8.65 -4.85
C VAL A 35 -14.99 7.27 -4.21
N THR A 36 -16.19 6.69 -4.03
CA THR A 36 -16.32 5.35 -3.46
C THR A 36 -15.69 4.28 -4.35
N ALA A 37 -15.82 4.38 -5.67
CA ALA A 37 -15.16 3.47 -6.61
C ALA A 37 -13.63 3.57 -6.53
N LEU A 38 -13.07 4.79 -6.47
CA LEU A 38 -11.63 4.99 -6.29
C LEU A 38 -11.13 4.43 -4.96
N VAL A 39 -11.85 4.69 -3.86
CA VAL A 39 -11.52 4.12 -2.54
C VAL A 39 -11.54 2.60 -2.60
N MET A 40 -12.56 1.99 -3.21
CA MET A 40 -12.68 0.55 -3.34
C MET A 40 -11.56 -0.06 -4.19
N LEU A 41 -11.18 0.59 -5.30
CA LEU A 41 -10.04 0.18 -6.12
C LEU A 41 -8.72 0.26 -5.35
N VAL A 42 -8.46 1.36 -4.66
CA VAL A 42 -7.27 1.49 -3.80
C VAL A 42 -7.29 0.43 -2.69
N TRP A 43 -8.47 0.11 -2.15
CA TRP A 43 -8.60 -0.89 -1.09
C TRP A 43 -8.29 -2.31 -1.60
N LEU A 44 -8.86 -2.67 -2.75
CA LEU A 44 -8.67 -3.97 -3.41
C LEU A 44 -7.23 -4.17 -3.92
N PHE A 45 -6.61 -3.12 -4.47
CA PHE A 45 -5.31 -3.24 -5.12
C PHE A 45 -4.12 -2.83 -4.25
N GLY A 46 -4.31 -2.00 -3.21
CA GLY A 46 -3.24 -1.41 -2.41
C GLY A 46 -3.08 -2.02 -1.02
N VAL A 47 -4.08 -1.92 -0.15
CA VAL A 47 -3.94 -2.27 1.29
C VAL A 47 -4.07 -3.76 1.59
N ASN A 48 -4.80 -4.53 0.78
CA ASN A 48 -4.95 -5.98 1.00
C ASN A 48 -3.79 -6.82 0.44
N ARG A 49 -2.70 -6.19 0.00
CA ARG A 49 -1.52 -6.89 -0.52
C ARG A 49 -0.66 -7.55 0.55
N LEU A 50 -0.90 -7.26 1.84
CA LEU A 50 -0.22 -7.91 2.96
C LEU A 50 -0.76 -9.33 3.20
N ASP A 51 -0.01 -10.33 2.74
CA ASP A 51 -0.22 -11.74 3.06
C ASP A 51 -0.18 -11.98 4.58
N PRO A 52 -0.97 -12.94 5.11
CA PRO A 52 -1.05 -13.22 6.54
C PRO A 52 0.31 -13.50 7.19
N TYR A 53 1.21 -14.17 6.46
CA TYR A 53 2.55 -14.49 6.92
C TYR A 53 3.36 -13.22 7.25
N SER A 54 3.47 -12.30 6.29
CA SER A 54 4.19 -11.05 6.51
C SER A 54 3.56 -10.20 7.62
N LYS A 55 2.23 -10.20 7.77
CA LYS A 55 1.57 -9.49 8.88
C LYS A 55 1.99 -10.06 10.24
N ALA A 56 2.00 -11.39 10.36
CA ALA A 56 2.46 -12.07 11.56
C ALA A 56 3.92 -11.72 11.86
N THR A 57 4.82 -11.89 10.88
CA THR A 57 6.26 -11.57 11.00
C THR A 57 6.49 -10.14 11.48
N LEU A 58 5.84 -9.16 10.85
CA LEU A 58 6.05 -7.73 11.16
C LEU A 58 5.44 -7.29 12.50
N SER A 59 4.59 -8.13 13.11
CA SER A 59 4.03 -7.88 14.44
C SER A 59 4.89 -8.44 15.59
N LEU A 60 5.92 -9.22 15.27
CA LEU A 60 6.79 -9.87 16.25
C LEU A 60 8.05 -9.05 16.50
N SER A 61 8.61 -9.19 17.71
CA SER A 61 9.95 -8.68 18.02
C SER A 61 10.98 -9.75 17.68
N GLY A 62 12.02 -9.37 16.94
CA GLY A 62 13.06 -10.30 16.51
C GLY A 62 14.30 -10.28 17.40
N GLU A 63 14.97 -11.42 17.49
CA GLU A 63 16.18 -11.67 18.28
C GLU A 63 17.40 -11.78 17.35
N VAL A 64 18.34 -10.83 17.47
CA VAL A 64 19.47 -10.69 16.55
C VAL A 64 20.36 -11.94 16.54
N SER A 65 20.55 -12.61 17.68
CA SER A 65 21.47 -13.74 17.76
C SER A 65 20.93 -14.96 17.01
N HIS A 66 19.63 -15.27 17.14
CA HIS A 66 18.96 -16.30 16.36
C HIS A 66 18.89 -15.92 14.87
N GLY A 67 18.57 -14.66 14.55
CA GLY A 67 18.57 -14.18 13.16
C GLY A 67 19.92 -14.37 12.46
N GLY A 68 21.01 -14.13 13.18
CA GLY A 68 22.37 -14.37 12.69
C GLY A 68 22.68 -15.85 12.45
N GLN A 69 22.14 -16.76 13.27
CA GLN A 69 22.26 -18.21 13.03
C GLN A 69 21.54 -18.61 11.73
N LEU A 70 20.30 -18.14 11.56
CA LEU A 70 19.52 -18.38 10.34
C LEU A 70 20.23 -17.86 9.10
N PHE A 71 20.80 -16.65 9.16
CA PHE A 71 21.57 -16.08 8.06
C PHE A 71 22.80 -16.92 7.70
N ARG A 72 23.56 -17.39 8.70
CA ARG A 72 24.75 -18.22 8.44
C ARG A 72 24.41 -19.55 7.80
N ILE A 73 23.31 -20.18 8.22
CA ILE A 73 22.89 -21.49 7.71
C ILE A 73 22.32 -21.37 6.29
N ASN A 74 21.52 -20.34 6.01
CA ASN A 74 20.69 -20.29 4.81
C ASN A 74 21.18 -19.29 3.74
N CYS A 75 21.87 -18.22 4.15
CA CYS A 75 22.11 -17.05 3.28
C CYS A 75 23.61 -16.82 3.01
N ALA A 76 24.46 -17.05 4.00
CA ALA A 76 25.88 -16.70 3.95
C ALA A 76 26.66 -17.44 2.85
N GLY A 77 26.22 -18.64 2.45
CA GLY A 77 26.85 -19.38 1.36
C GLY A 77 26.86 -18.62 0.03
N CYS A 78 25.81 -17.84 -0.25
CA CYS A 78 25.71 -17.02 -1.47
C CYS A 78 26.03 -15.55 -1.22
N HIS A 79 25.65 -15.00 -0.07
CA HIS A 79 25.77 -13.57 0.22
C HIS A 79 27.02 -13.20 1.07
N GLY A 80 27.86 -14.18 1.42
CA GLY A 80 29.03 -13.98 2.27
C GLY A 80 28.70 -13.99 3.77
N ILE A 81 29.69 -14.35 4.60
CA ILE A 81 29.54 -14.50 6.06
C ILE A 81 29.05 -13.20 6.74
N ALA A 82 29.51 -12.05 6.25
CA ALA A 82 29.12 -10.73 6.74
C ALA A 82 28.18 -9.99 5.75
N GLY A 83 27.52 -10.72 4.84
CA GLY A 83 26.63 -10.14 3.85
C GLY A 83 27.32 -9.31 2.76
N GLN A 84 28.65 -9.38 2.63
CA GLN A 84 29.44 -8.57 1.70
C GLN A 84 29.23 -8.92 0.22
N GLY A 85 28.50 -10.00 -0.08
CA GLY A 85 28.31 -10.56 -1.42
C GLY A 85 29.38 -11.61 -1.77
N LEU A 86 28.98 -12.58 -2.57
CA LEU A 86 29.86 -13.62 -3.13
C LEU A 86 29.32 -14.06 -4.50
N VAL A 87 28.37 -15.00 -4.49
CA VAL A 87 27.59 -15.41 -5.67
C VAL A 87 26.34 -14.55 -5.79
N GLY A 88 25.68 -14.31 -4.66
CA GLY A 88 24.58 -13.36 -4.52
C GLY A 88 25.09 -11.93 -4.25
N PRO A 89 24.22 -10.93 -4.44
CA PRO A 89 24.57 -9.53 -4.24
C PRO A 89 24.94 -9.21 -2.78
N ASN A 90 25.62 -8.08 -2.60
CA ASN A 90 25.92 -7.53 -1.28
C ASN A 90 24.61 -7.10 -0.55
N LEU A 91 24.46 -7.54 0.70
CA LEU A 91 23.33 -7.29 1.60
C LEU A 91 23.63 -6.27 2.71
N GLN A 92 24.85 -5.72 2.77
CA GLN A 92 25.21 -4.65 3.67
C GLN A 92 24.35 -3.40 3.45
N GLY A 93 23.72 -2.95 4.53
CA GLY A 93 22.76 -1.86 4.54
C GLY A 93 21.48 -2.17 3.76
N VAL A 94 21.13 -3.44 3.50
CA VAL A 94 19.92 -3.80 2.74
C VAL A 94 18.66 -3.27 3.42
N SER A 95 18.61 -3.29 4.76
CA SER A 95 17.48 -2.78 5.55
C SER A 95 17.30 -1.25 5.46
N ALA A 96 18.32 -0.51 5.01
CA ALA A 96 18.19 0.92 4.71
C ALA A 96 17.69 1.18 3.28
N LYS A 97 17.87 0.22 2.36
CA LYS A 97 17.55 0.34 0.93
C LYS A 97 16.21 -0.30 0.56
N ARG A 98 15.71 -1.23 1.37
CA ARG A 98 14.49 -2.02 1.13
C ARG A 98 13.65 -2.06 2.40
N SER A 99 12.33 -2.01 2.23
CA SER A 99 11.42 -2.22 3.36
C SER A 99 11.46 -3.68 3.83
N ASP A 100 11.20 -3.90 5.12
CA ASP A 100 11.12 -5.26 5.69
C ASP A 100 10.13 -6.14 4.90
N ARG A 101 9.01 -5.57 4.45
CA ARG A 101 8.04 -6.27 3.57
C ARG A 101 8.65 -6.72 2.24
N SER A 102 9.43 -5.85 1.58
CA SER A 102 10.10 -6.21 0.33
C SER A 102 11.15 -7.29 0.54
N ILE A 103 11.86 -7.27 1.68
CA ILE A 103 12.85 -8.29 2.03
C ILE A 103 12.16 -9.63 2.28
N ILE A 104 11.08 -9.65 3.08
CA ILE A 104 10.29 -10.86 3.31
C ILE A 104 9.86 -11.48 1.99
N HIS A 105 9.26 -10.67 1.10
CA HIS A 105 8.80 -11.12 -0.21
C HIS A 105 9.93 -11.74 -1.03
N GLN A 106 11.09 -11.08 -1.10
CA GLN A 106 12.25 -11.59 -1.83
C GLN A 106 12.73 -12.94 -1.33
N ILE A 107 12.65 -13.19 -0.01
CA ILE A 107 13.11 -14.43 0.61
C ILE A 107 12.13 -15.59 0.35
N VAL A 108 10.82 -15.32 0.35
CA VAL A 108 9.80 -16.38 0.27
C VAL A 108 9.24 -16.62 -1.14
N SER A 109 9.36 -15.66 -2.07
CA SER A 109 8.71 -15.76 -3.38
C SER A 109 9.40 -16.73 -4.35
N GLY A 110 10.73 -16.83 -4.30
CA GLY A 110 11.51 -17.63 -5.25
C GLY A 110 11.53 -17.07 -6.68
N GLU A 111 11.13 -15.82 -6.88
CA GLU A 111 11.01 -15.20 -8.21
C GLU A 111 12.34 -14.70 -8.80
N THR A 112 13.46 -14.86 -8.09
CA THR A 112 14.79 -14.41 -8.54
C THR A 112 15.82 -15.54 -8.59
N PRO A 113 15.69 -16.52 -9.52
CA PRO A 113 16.71 -17.55 -9.69
C PRO A 113 18.11 -16.96 -9.96
N PRO A 114 19.19 -17.56 -9.43
CA PRO A 114 19.25 -18.86 -8.74
C PRO A 114 18.94 -18.80 -7.23
N MET A 115 18.50 -17.65 -6.68
CA MET A 115 18.13 -17.56 -5.27
C MET A 115 16.92 -18.48 -4.98
N PRO A 116 17.05 -19.47 -4.08
CA PRO A 116 15.96 -20.38 -3.79
C PRO A 116 14.86 -19.68 -2.98
N ARG A 117 13.66 -20.26 -2.98
CA ARG A 117 12.62 -19.90 -2.01
C ARG A 117 12.96 -20.50 -0.65
N PHE A 118 12.77 -19.72 0.41
CA PHE A 118 12.94 -20.20 1.77
C PHE A 118 11.60 -20.26 2.50
N GLU A 119 11.39 -21.33 3.25
CA GLU A 119 10.27 -21.49 4.16
C GLU A 119 10.79 -21.27 5.58
N ILE A 120 10.47 -20.12 6.17
CA ILE A 120 10.93 -19.71 7.50
C ILE A 120 9.68 -19.36 8.33
N GLU A 121 9.56 -19.86 9.55
CA GLU A 121 8.47 -19.49 10.47
C GLU A 121 8.46 -17.96 10.73
N PRO A 122 7.30 -17.30 10.96
CA PRO A 122 7.24 -15.85 11.15
C PRO A 122 8.20 -15.29 12.20
N GLN A 123 8.38 -15.99 13.33
CA GLN A 123 9.34 -15.58 14.35
C GLN A 123 10.78 -15.61 13.81
N GLY A 124 11.19 -16.68 13.14
CA GLY A 124 12.53 -16.78 12.55
C GLY A 124 12.78 -15.72 11.48
N MET A 125 11.75 -15.33 10.72
CA MET A 125 11.87 -14.22 9.78
C MET A 125 12.00 -12.87 10.48
N ALA A 126 11.28 -12.64 11.60
CA ALA A 126 11.44 -11.43 12.40
C ALA A 126 12.85 -11.33 13.00
N ASP A 127 13.39 -12.45 13.48
CA ASP A 127 14.76 -12.57 13.97
C ASP A 127 15.76 -12.24 12.84
N LEU A 128 15.58 -12.84 11.66
CA LEU A 128 16.42 -12.60 10.48
C LEU A 128 16.40 -11.12 10.06
N LEU A 129 15.23 -10.48 10.01
CA LEU A 129 15.13 -9.04 9.72
C LEU A 129 15.86 -8.19 10.76
N SER A 130 15.80 -8.57 12.04
CA SER A 130 16.52 -7.88 13.12
C SER A 130 18.03 -8.01 12.95
N TYR A 131 18.53 -9.17 12.52
CA TYR A 131 19.93 -9.34 12.16
C TYR A 131 20.33 -8.54 10.91
N LEU A 132 19.52 -8.53 9.84
CA LEU A 132 19.84 -7.78 8.62
C LEU A 132 19.99 -6.27 8.87
N LYS A 133 19.30 -5.72 9.88
CA LYS A 133 19.46 -4.33 10.33
C LYS A 133 20.85 -4.04 10.91
N THR A 134 21.58 -5.05 11.37
CA THR A 134 22.95 -4.91 11.89
C THR A 134 24.03 -5.17 10.84
N VAL A 135 23.66 -5.63 9.64
CA VAL A 135 24.61 -5.93 8.56
C VAL A 135 24.88 -4.64 7.77
N THR A 136 26.09 -4.09 7.90
CA THR A 136 26.50 -2.79 7.32
C THR A 136 27.80 -2.85 6.57
#